data_AF-A0A1H6R0A8-F1
#
_entry.id   AF-A0A1H6R0A8-F1
#
_cell.length_a   1.000
_cell.length_b   1.000
_cell.length_c   1.000
_cell.angle_alpha   90.00
_cell.angle_beta   90.00
_cell.angle_gamma   90.00
#
_symmetry.space_group_name_H-M   'P 1'
#
loop_
_entity.id
_entity.type
_entity.pdbx_description
1 polymer ?
#
loop_
_entity_poly.entity_id
_entity_poly.type
_entity_poly.pdbx_seq_one_letter_code
_entity_poly.pdbx_strand_id
1 'polypeptide(L)'
;MTISASTIEALRELQNTIGENNEAKGFHGDRPDRADFVPGERGDVAFINAERCYQANLQMLIVSEAVEAHDEIRHGRAADETYYPELQLPGSLVAEVGVERARELIEADNAGKPRKPEGVPSEIADGIIRGFDYFHRNKIDGAAIIVEKIIFNTSRPHKHGKKF
;
A
#
# COMPACT_ATOMS: atom_id res chain seq x y z
N MET A 1 0.34 28.00 -7.91
CA MET A 1 -0.36 26.76 -8.29
C MET A 1 -1.59 26.66 -7.42
N THR A 2 -2.74 26.33 -8.01
CA THR A 2 -4.02 26.16 -7.30
C THR A 2 -4.57 24.78 -7.66
N ILE A 3 -4.86 23.97 -6.64
CA ILE A 3 -5.51 22.66 -6.80
C ILE A 3 -7.02 22.91 -6.74
N SER A 4 -7.78 22.37 -7.69
CA SER A 4 -9.24 22.58 -7.72
C SER A 4 -9.92 21.79 -6.61
N ALA A 5 -11.08 22.27 -6.14
CA ALA A 5 -11.89 21.54 -5.17
C ALA A 5 -12.26 20.13 -5.68
N SER A 6 -12.56 19.99 -6.97
CA SER A 6 -12.86 18.68 -7.58
C SER A 6 -11.70 17.69 -7.48
N THR A 7 -10.44 18.16 -7.61
CA THR A 7 -9.26 17.30 -7.44
C THR A 7 -9.09 16.88 -5.99
N ILE A 8 -9.39 17.77 -5.03
CA ILE A 8 -9.32 17.44 -3.59
C ILE A 8 -10.35 16.38 -3.25
N GLU A 9 -11.59 16.53 -3.73
CA GLU A 9 -12.64 15.53 -3.51
C GLU A 9 -12.31 14.18 -4.15
N ALA A 10 -11.75 14.17 -5.37
CA ALA A 10 -11.30 12.92 -5.99
C ALA A 10 -10.20 12.21 -5.18
N LEU A 11 -9.28 12.95 -4.54
CA LEU A 11 -8.27 12.37 -3.65
C LEU A 11 -8.90 11.78 -2.38
N ARG A 12 -9.91 12.45 -1.80
CA ARG A 12 -10.64 11.91 -0.64
C ARG A 12 -11.44 10.66 -0.99
N GLU A 13 -12.12 10.67 -2.13
CA GLU A 13 -12.85 9.51 -2.64
C GLU A 13 -11.91 8.32 -2.87
N LEU A 14 -10.74 8.57 -3.47
CA LEU A 14 -9.72 7.54 -3.66
C LEU A 14 -9.20 6.99 -2.32
N GLN A 15 -8.90 7.86 -1.36
CA GLN A 15 -8.48 7.45 -0.02
C GLN A 15 -9.54 6.55 0.65
N ASN A 16 -10.81 6.94 0.59
CA ASN A 16 -11.90 6.17 1.19
C ASN A 16 -12.10 4.84 0.48
N THR A 17 -12.12 4.84 -0.85
CA THR A 17 -12.24 3.62 -1.65
C THR A 17 -11.14 2.61 -1.31
N ILE A 18 -9.89 3.07 -1.18
CA ILE A 18 -8.76 2.20 -0.81
C ILE A 18 -8.95 1.65 0.61
N GLY A 19 -9.26 2.52 1.57
CA GLY A 19 -9.43 2.15 2.96
C GLY A 19 -10.55 1.15 3.19
N GLU A 20 -11.74 1.42 2.65
CA GLU A 20 -12.92 0.56 2.75
C GLU A 20 -12.68 -0.82 2.11
N ASN A 21 -12.01 -0.86 0.95
CA ASN A 21 -11.67 -2.13 0.29
C ASN A 21 -10.69 -2.97 1.12
N ASN A 22 -9.74 -2.35 1.80
CA ASN A 22 -8.78 -3.04 2.65
C ASN A 22 -9.42 -3.48 3.98
N GLU A 23 -10.29 -2.66 4.55
CA GLU A 23 -11.08 -2.99 5.73
C GLU A 23 -11.97 -4.21 5.46
N ALA A 24 -12.69 -4.21 4.33
CA ALA A 24 -13.57 -5.31 3.92
C ALA A 24 -12.82 -6.65 3.71
N LYS A 25 -11.53 -6.60 3.41
CA LYS A 25 -10.65 -7.77 3.28
C LYS A 25 -10.02 -8.21 4.62
N GLY A 26 -10.34 -7.52 5.72
CA GLY A 26 -9.88 -7.84 7.07
C GLY A 26 -8.50 -7.29 7.42
N PHE A 27 -7.92 -6.39 6.62
CA PHE A 27 -6.56 -5.89 6.86
C PHE A 27 -6.45 -4.91 8.03
N HIS A 28 -7.57 -4.49 8.65
CA HIS A 28 -7.60 -3.50 9.72
C HIS A 28 -7.84 -4.11 11.12
N GLY A 29 -8.06 -5.43 11.20
CA GLY A 29 -8.44 -6.12 12.44
C GLY A 29 -7.32 -6.32 13.46
N ASP A 30 -6.10 -5.88 13.15
CA ASP A 30 -4.89 -6.08 13.95
C ASP A 30 -4.50 -4.88 14.83
N ARG A 31 -5.28 -3.80 14.78
CA ARG A 31 -5.05 -2.61 15.62
C ARG A 31 -5.31 -2.93 17.10
N PRO A 32 -4.39 -2.60 18.02
CA PRO A 32 -4.61 -2.79 19.46
C PRO A 32 -5.85 -2.04 19.95
N ASP A 33 -6.75 -2.73 20.65
CA ASP A 33 -7.85 -2.07 21.36
C ASP A 33 -7.41 -1.75 22.79
N ARG A 34 -7.79 -0.56 23.29
CA ARG A 34 -7.52 -0.18 24.67
C ARG A 34 -8.16 -1.14 25.67
N ALA A 35 -9.29 -1.75 25.31
CA ALA A 35 -10.02 -2.71 26.13
C ALA A 35 -9.23 -4.00 26.38
N ASP A 36 -8.23 -4.33 25.56
CA ASP A 36 -7.40 -5.53 25.70
C ASP A 36 -6.34 -5.41 26.81
N PHE A 37 -6.18 -4.21 27.40
CA PHE A 37 -5.14 -3.90 28.37
C PHE A 37 -5.72 -3.65 29.76
N VAL A 38 -4.99 -4.11 30.79
CA VAL A 38 -5.39 -3.89 32.19
C VAL A 38 -5.54 -2.40 32.53
N PRO A 39 -6.50 -2.00 33.38
CA PRO A 39 -6.60 -0.61 33.82
C PRO A 39 -5.39 -0.15 34.65
N GLY A 40 -5.10 1.16 34.59
CA GLY A 40 -4.04 1.80 35.36
C GLY A 40 -2.74 2.00 34.58
N GLU A 41 -1.79 2.72 35.18
CA GLU A 41 -0.58 3.24 34.53
C GLU A 41 0.18 2.18 33.73
N ARG A 42 0.35 0.98 34.30
CA ARG A 42 1.06 -0.11 33.62
C ARG A 42 0.38 -0.54 32.33
N GLY A 43 -0.95 -0.63 32.32
CA GLY A 43 -1.68 -0.97 31.10
C GLY A 43 -1.80 0.19 30.13
N ASP A 44 -1.82 1.43 30.63
CA ASP A 44 -1.72 2.64 29.79
C ASP A 44 -0.44 2.64 28.97
N VAL A 45 0.69 2.39 29.64
CA VAL A 45 2.01 2.31 28.99
C VAL A 45 2.07 1.14 28.00
N ALA A 46 1.50 -0.01 28.35
CA ALA A 46 1.47 -1.16 27.47
C ALA A 46 0.66 -0.89 26.19
N PHE A 47 -0.54 -0.30 26.31
CA PHE A 47 -1.36 0.11 25.17
C PHE A 47 -0.64 1.12 24.28
N ILE A 48 -0.04 2.16 24.86
CA ILE A 48 0.70 3.19 24.11
C ILE A 48 1.85 2.56 23.32
N ASN A 49 2.59 1.61 23.91
CA ASN A 49 3.67 0.92 23.22
C ASN A 49 3.15 0.00 22.11
N ALA A 50 2.05 -0.73 22.34
CA ALA A 50 1.42 -1.56 21.33
C ALA A 50 0.95 -0.72 20.14
N GLU A 51 0.27 0.40 20.38
CA GLU A 51 -0.17 1.32 19.33
C GLU A 51 1.04 1.90 18.58
N ARG A 52 2.13 2.26 19.26
CA ARG A 52 3.37 2.71 18.58
C ARG A 52 3.96 1.65 17.67
N CYS A 53 4.06 0.40 18.14
CA CYS A 53 4.56 -0.70 17.34
C CYS A 53 3.65 -0.98 16.13
N TYR A 54 2.33 -0.93 16.34
CA TYR A 54 1.35 -1.04 15.26
C TYR A 54 1.57 0.03 14.20
N GLN A 55 1.67 1.30 14.60
CA GLN A 55 1.92 2.42 13.67
C GLN A 55 3.26 2.26 12.93
N ALA A 56 4.32 1.81 13.61
CA ALA A 56 5.61 1.54 12.99
C ALA A 56 5.53 0.41 11.94
N ASN A 57 4.78 -0.65 12.22
CA ASN A 57 4.57 -1.74 11.27
C ASN A 57 3.85 -1.26 10.01
N LEU A 58 2.83 -0.39 10.14
CA LEU A 58 2.17 0.20 8.98
C LEU A 58 3.14 1.02 8.11
N GLN A 59 4.10 1.72 8.72
CA GLN A 59 5.15 2.42 7.95
C GLN A 59 6.06 1.44 7.21
N MET A 60 6.36 0.28 7.80
CA MET A 60 7.18 -0.74 7.15
C MET A 60 6.49 -1.37 5.94
N LEU A 61 5.16 -1.42 5.91
CA LEU A 61 4.43 -1.82 4.70
C LEU A 61 4.65 -0.84 3.55
N ILE A 62 4.78 0.45 3.80
CA ILE A 62 5.09 1.44 2.75
C ILE A 62 6.55 1.30 2.30
N VAL A 63 7.45 1.07 3.26
CA VAL A 63 8.88 0.88 2.98
C VAL A 63 9.10 -0.38 2.15
N SER A 64 8.38 -1.47 2.39
CA SER A 64 8.52 -2.69 1.60
C SER A 64 8.19 -2.45 0.13
N GLU A 65 7.14 -1.70 -0.21
CA GLU A 65 6.81 -1.42 -1.63
C GLU A 65 7.92 -0.62 -2.32
N ALA A 66 8.58 0.30 -1.59
CA ALA A 66 9.74 1.02 -2.12
C ALA A 66 10.97 0.12 -2.31
N VAL A 67 11.14 -0.90 -1.47
CA VAL A 67 12.19 -1.92 -1.62
C VAL A 67 11.88 -2.83 -2.81
N GLU A 68 10.63 -3.24 -3.00
CA GLU A 68 10.20 -4.03 -4.16
C GLU A 68 10.46 -3.27 -5.48
N ALA A 69 10.09 -1.98 -5.54
CA ALA A 69 10.43 -1.11 -6.67
C ALA A 69 11.94 -1.00 -6.90
N HIS A 70 12.75 -0.98 -5.84
CA HIS A 70 14.21 -0.97 -5.95
C HIS A 70 14.77 -2.31 -6.45
N ASP A 71 14.22 -3.43 -5.99
CA ASP A 71 14.66 -4.75 -6.39
C ASP A 71 14.35 -5.03 -7.85
N GLU A 72 13.23 -4.54 -8.41
CA GLU A 72 12.96 -4.57 -9.85
C GLU A 72 14.12 -3.94 -10.66
N ILE A 73 14.62 -2.77 -10.24
CA ILE A 73 15.77 -2.11 -10.88
C ILE A 73 17.04 -2.96 -10.71
N ARG A 74 17.26 -3.56 -9.53
CA ARG A 74 18.40 -4.45 -9.28
C ARG A 74 18.37 -5.70 -10.14
N HIS A 75 17.19 -6.17 -10.52
CA HIS A 75 16.99 -7.27 -11.45
C HIS A 75 17.11 -6.86 -12.93
N GLY A 76 17.48 -5.61 -13.20
CA GLY A 76 17.75 -5.11 -14.55
C GLY A 76 16.49 -4.67 -15.31
N ARG A 77 15.36 -4.48 -14.62
CA ARG A 77 14.15 -3.91 -15.20
C ARG A 77 14.26 -2.40 -15.34
N ALA A 78 13.56 -1.83 -16.32
CA ALA A 78 13.53 -0.38 -16.49
C ALA A 78 12.56 0.29 -15.50
N ALA A 79 12.83 1.55 -15.13
CA ALA A 79 12.03 2.29 -14.16
C ALA A 79 10.60 2.60 -14.64
N ASP A 80 10.36 2.55 -15.95
CA ASP A 80 9.08 2.74 -16.62
C ASP A 80 8.48 1.42 -17.13
N GLU A 81 9.08 0.28 -16.81
CA GLU A 81 8.62 -1.05 -17.24
C GLU A 81 7.50 -1.56 -16.33
N THR A 82 6.36 -1.90 -16.95
CA THR A 82 5.28 -2.67 -16.33
C THR A 82 5.08 -3.96 -17.13
N TYR A 83 4.98 -5.08 -16.44
CA TYR A 83 4.72 -6.38 -17.06
C TYR A 83 3.68 -7.18 -16.26
N TYR A 84 3.27 -8.32 -16.82
CA TYR A 84 2.29 -9.20 -16.22
C TYR A 84 2.85 -10.63 -16.23
N PRO A 85 3.28 -11.17 -15.09
CA PRO A 85 3.90 -12.49 -15.04
C PRO A 85 2.94 -13.59 -15.48
N GLU A 86 3.52 -14.73 -15.86
CA GLU A 86 2.74 -15.95 -16.06
C GLU A 86 2.16 -16.43 -14.72
N LEU A 87 1.01 -17.13 -14.79
CA LEU A 87 0.39 -17.71 -13.61
C LEU A 87 1.34 -18.76 -13.01
N GLN A 88 1.75 -18.54 -11.76
CA GLN A 88 2.56 -19.50 -11.04
C GLN A 88 1.74 -20.73 -10.70
N LEU A 89 2.31 -21.91 -10.92
CA LEU A 89 1.70 -23.18 -10.54
C LEU A 89 2.15 -23.55 -9.12
N PRO A 90 1.23 -23.65 -8.14
CA PRO A 90 1.60 -24.05 -6.79
C PRO A 90 2.23 -25.44 -6.78
N GLY A 91 3.40 -25.59 -6.14
CA GLY A 91 4.11 -26.88 -6.10
C GLY A 91 3.28 -28.01 -5.46
N SER A 92 2.43 -27.68 -4.48
CA SER A 92 1.47 -28.62 -3.88
C SER A 92 0.45 -29.13 -4.89
N LEU A 93 -0.12 -28.23 -5.71
CA LEU A 93 -1.08 -28.59 -6.75
C LEU A 93 -0.42 -29.42 -7.85
N VAL A 94 0.78 -29.03 -8.28
CA VAL A 94 1.56 -29.80 -9.27
C VAL A 94 1.86 -31.21 -8.77
N ALA A 95 2.22 -31.36 -7.48
CA ALA A 95 2.47 -32.66 -6.88
C ALA A 95 1.21 -33.55 -6.81
N GLU A 96 0.02 -32.94 -6.67
CA GLU A 96 -1.25 -33.64 -6.57
C GLU A 96 -1.80 -34.10 -7.93
N VAL A 97 -1.81 -33.20 -8.92
CA VAL A 97 -2.52 -33.43 -10.20
C VAL A 97 -1.61 -33.47 -11.43
N GLY A 98 -0.31 -33.22 -11.27
CA GLY A 98 0.64 -33.06 -12.36
C GLY A 98 0.58 -31.66 -13.01
N VAL A 99 1.60 -31.34 -13.82
CA VAL A 99 1.80 -29.99 -14.38
C VAL A 99 0.65 -29.55 -15.28
N GLU A 100 0.25 -30.39 -16.23
CA GLU A 100 -0.79 -30.04 -17.22
C GLU A 100 -2.13 -29.76 -16.55
N ARG A 101 -2.56 -30.64 -15.64
CA ARG A 101 -3.84 -30.46 -14.95
C ARG A 101 -3.80 -29.27 -13.98
N ALA A 102 -2.68 -29.03 -13.32
CA ALA A 102 -2.50 -27.86 -12.47
C ALA A 102 -2.64 -26.56 -13.28
N ARG A 103 -2.08 -26.52 -14.50
CA ARG A 103 -2.21 -25.38 -15.41
C ARG A 103 -3.66 -25.13 -15.79
N GLU A 104 -4.39 -26.15 -16.25
CA GLU A 104 -5.81 -26.02 -16.60
C GLU A 104 -6.66 -25.49 -15.43
N LEU A 105 -6.42 -26.00 -14.21
CA LEU A 105 -7.16 -25.57 -13.02
C LEU A 105 -6.85 -24.11 -12.66
N ILE A 106 -5.58 -23.71 -12.73
CA ILE A 106 -5.17 -22.33 -12.43
C ILE A 106 -5.69 -21.36 -13.50
N GLU A 107 -5.65 -21.73 -14.78
CA GLU A 107 -6.23 -20.93 -15.86
C GLU A 107 -7.74 -20.79 -15.71
N ALA A 108 -8.44 -21.88 -15.39
CA ALA A 108 -9.88 -21.85 -15.15
C ALA A 108 -10.26 -21.00 -13.94
N ASP A 109 -9.52 -21.09 -12.83
CA ASP A 109 -9.76 -20.25 -11.65
C ASP A 109 -9.49 -18.76 -11.95
N ASN A 110 -8.51 -18.46 -12.81
CA ASN A 110 -8.19 -17.07 -13.18
C ASN A 110 -9.00 -16.54 -14.37
N ALA A 111 -9.89 -17.35 -14.95
CA ALA A 111 -10.71 -16.93 -16.09
C ALA A 111 -11.60 -15.74 -15.71
N GLY A 112 -11.44 -14.62 -16.41
CA GLY A 112 -12.19 -13.39 -16.18
C GLY A 112 -11.69 -12.53 -15.00
N LYS A 113 -10.63 -12.94 -14.29
CA LYS A 113 -9.98 -12.13 -13.26
C LYS A 113 -8.89 -11.24 -13.89
N PRO A 114 -8.72 -9.98 -13.45
CA PRO A 114 -7.60 -9.15 -13.89
C PRO A 114 -6.27 -9.73 -13.40
N ARG A 115 -5.23 -9.67 -14.24
CA ARG A 115 -3.86 -10.05 -13.82
C ARG A 115 -3.21 -8.93 -13.00
N LYS A 116 -2.46 -9.30 -11.96
CA LYS A 116 -1.66 -8.34 -11.20
C LYS A 116 -0.58 -7.74 -12.12
N PRO A 117 -0.49 -6.41 -12.26
CA PRO A 117 0.69 -5.79 -12.83
C PRO A 117 1.89 -5.96 -11.90
N GLU A 118 3.09 -6.03 -12.46
CA GLU A 118 4.37 -6.00 -11.77
C GLU A 118 5.33 -5.03 -12.46
N GLY A 119 6.42 -4.69 -11.78
CA GLY A 119 7.43 -3.73 -12.22
C GLY A 119 7.42 -2.43 -11.41
N VAL A 120 8.43 -1.58 -11.63
CA VAL A 120 8.68 -0.38 -10.82
C VAL A 120 7.44 0.53 -10.68
N PRO A 121 6.69 0.85 -11.76
CA PRO A 121 5.49 1.68 -11.62
C PRO A 121 4.39 1.04 -10.78
N SER A 122 4.27 -0.30 -10.83
CA SER A 122 3.28 -1.05 -10.04
C SER A 122 3.61 -0.96 -8.56
N GLU A 123 4.86 -1.19 -8.18
CA GLU A 123 5.28 -1.16 -6.76
C GLU A 123 5.22 0.26 -6.17
N ILE A 124 5.51 1.30 -6.96
CA ILE A 124 5.29 2.69 -6.54
C ILE A 124 3.79 2.98 -6.33
N ALA A 125 2.92 2.44 -7.18
CA ALA A 125 1.48 2.56 -7.00
C ALA A 125 1.00 1.84 -5.73
N ASP A 126 1.51 0.64 -5.45
CA ASP A 126 1.23 -0.07 -4.19
C ASP A 126 1.68 0.77 -2.98
N GLY A 127 2.85 1.42 -3.03
CA GLY A 127 3.29 2.37 -2.00
C GLY A 127 2.32 3.54 -1.76
N ILE A 128 1.76 4.11 -2.83
CA ILE A 128 0.72 5.16 -2.74
C ILE A 128 -0.56 4.62 -2.10
N ILE A 129 -0.97 3.41 -2.49
CA ILE A 129 -2.16 2.73 -1.94
C ILE A 129 -1.97 2.48 -0.43
N ARG A 130 -0.80 1.99 0.00
CA ARG A 130 -0.46 1.85 1.43
C ARG A 130 -0.51 3.18 2.17
N GLY A 131 0.00 4.26 1.56
CA GLY A 131 -0.06 5.60 2.12
C GLY A 131 -1.50 6.10 2.33
N PHE A 132 -2.39 5.89 1.36
CA PHE A 132 -3.79 6.26 1.52
C PHE A 132 -4.54 5.38 2.53
N ASP A 133 -4.28 4.07 2.54
CA ASP A 133 -4.82 3.17 3.56
C ASP A 133 -4.38 3.60 4.97
N TYR A 134 -3.13 4.02 5.14
CA TYR A 134 -2.62 4.56 6.40
C TYR A 134 -3.42 5.80 6.86
N PHE A 135 -3.71 6.74 5.96
CA PHE A 135 -4.54 7.90 6.29
C PHE A 135 -5.96 7.50 6.69
N HIS A 136 -6.58 6.59 5.93
CA HIS A 136 -7.93 6.12 6.23
C HIS A 136 -8.01 5.43 7.60
N ARG A 137 -7.14 4.45 7.87
CA ARG A 137 -7.07 3.72 9.16
C ARG A 137 -6.92 4.65 10.36
N ASN A 138 -6.18 5.75 10.19
CA ASN A 138 -5.92 6.71 11.25
C ASN A 138 -6.93 7.86 11.29
N LYS A 139 -7.97 7.83 10.44
CA LYS A 139 -9.00 8.88 10.34
C LYS A 139 -8.39 10.26 10.04
N ILE A 140 -7.35 10.26 9.21
CA ILE A 140 -6.62 11.45 8.77
C ILE A 140 -7.13 11.87 7.40
N ASP A 141 -7.41 13.16 7.20
CA ASP A 141 -7.68 13.71 5.87
C ASP A 141 -6.37 13.85 5.09
N GLY A 142 -5.96 12.78 4.42
CA GLY A 142 -4.72 12.73 3.64
C GLY A 142 -4.75 13.68 2.46
N ALA A 143 -5.91 13.89 1.82
CA ALA A 143 -6.05 14.84 0.73
C ALA A 143 -5.73 16.27 1.19
N ALA A 144 -6.25 16.71 2.34
CA ALA A 144 -5.92 18.01 2.90
C ALA A 144 -4.41 18.17 3.18
N ILE A 145 -3.77 17.14 3.77
CA ILE A 145 -2.33 17.14 4.06
C ILE A 145 -1.51 17.23 2.76
N ILE A 146 -1.86 16.45 1.74
CA ILE A 146 -1.17 16.45 0.44
C ILE A 146 -1.27 17.83 -0.21
N VAL A 147 -2.46 18.43 -0.21
CA VAL A 147 -2.69 19.78 -0.77
C VAL A 147 -1.84 20.83 -0.05
N GLU A 148 -1.87 20.83 1.28
CA GLU A 148 -1.04 21.71 2.10
C GLU A 148 0.45 21.54 1.76
N LYS A 149 0.91 20.29 1.64
CA LYS A 149 2.29 19.97 1.32
C LYS A 149 2.70 20.42 -0.08
N ILE A 150 1.84 20.26 -1.09
CA ILE A 150 2.10 20.70 -2.46
C ILE A 150 2.20 22.23 -2.52
N ILE A 151 1.27 22.95 -1.87
CA ILE A 151 1.30 24.42 -1.78
C ILE A 151 2.61 24.89 -1.13
N PHE A 152 2.98 24.26 -0.02
CA PHE A 152 4.22 24.56 0.69
C PHE A 152 5.50 24.22 -0.10
N ASN A 153 5.55 23.10 -0.81
CA ASN A 153 6.70 22.75 -1.64
C ASN A 153 6.84 23.72 -2.83
N THR A 154 5.71 24.16 -3.41
CA THR A 154 5.69 25.15 -4.49
C THR A 154 6.19 26.52 -4.05
N SER A 155 5.99 26.90 -2.78
CA SER A 155 6.45 28.20 -2.25
C SER A 155 7.95 28.23 -1.93
N ARG A 156 8.68 27.11 -2.04
CA ARG A 156 10.12 27.01 -1.71
C ARG A 156 11.02 26.55 -2.87
N PRO A 157 10.93 27.15 -4.07
CA PRO A 157 11.73 26.73 -5.22
C PRO A 157 13.25 26.88 -5.01
N HIS A 158 13.70 27.74 -4.10
CA HIS A 158 15.11 28.04 -3.84
C HIS A 158 15.80 27.07 -2.84
N LYS A 159 15.08 26.11 -2.23
CA LYS A 159 15.68 25.08 -1.35
C LYS A 159 15.97 23.76 -2.07
N HIS A 160 15.50 23.61 -3.30
CA HIS A 160 15.84 22.48 -4.17
C HIS A 160 16.96 22.95 -5.08
N GLY A 161 18.21 22.84 -4.61
CA GLY A 161 19.39 23.11 -5.43
C GLY A 161 19.31 22.35 -6.74
N LYS A 162 18.80 23.00 -7.80
CA LYS A 162 18.70 22.43 -9.13
C LYS A 162 20.10 22.38 -9.74
N LYS A 163 20.80 21.30 -9.40
CA LYS A 163 21.74 20.60 -10.27
C LYS A 163 21.53 19.11 -9.99
N PHE A 164 20.68 18.49 -10.81
CA PHE A 164 20.71 17.06 -11.06
C PHE A 164 21.05 16.93 -12.54
#